data_AF-A0A432FAN2-F1
#
_entry.id   AF-A0A432FAN2-F1
#
_cell.length_a   1.000
_cell.length_b   1.000
_cell.length_c   1.000
_cell.angle_alpha   90.00
_cell.angle_beta   90.00
_cell.angle_gamma   90.00
#
_symmetry.space_group_name_H-M   'P 1'
#
loop_
_entity.id
_entity.type
_entity.pdbx_description
1 polymer ?
#
loop_
_entity_poly.entity_id
_entity_poly.type
_entity_poly.pdbx_seq_one_letter_code
_entity_poly.pdbx_strand_id
1 'polypeptide(L)' 'MIVIMQVAAVQYSAQKLFQSAWSNLRQSLTADPAEAAQLRIRSREQSTVAAKLLQVANENDKRVLDMVA' A
#
# COMPACT_ATOMS: atom_id res chain seq x y z
N MET A 1 -19.42 -12.65 4.55
CA MET A 1 -18.32 -13.38 3.88
C MET A 1 -17.69 -12.59 2.73
N ILE A 2 -18.47 -11.98 1.82
CA ILE A 2 -17.96 -11.22 0.66
C ILE A 2 -17.09 -10.00 1.08
N VAL A 3 -17.50 -9.23 2.09
CA VAL A 3 -16.75 -8.02 2.53
C VAL A 3 -15.40 -8.38 3.16
N ILE A 4 -15.33 -9.45 3.96
CA ILE A 4 -14.09 -9.93 4.60
C ILE A 4 -13.08 -10.39 3.53
N MET A 5 -13.55 -11.07 2.48
CA MET A 5 -12.70 -11.50 1.36
C MET A 5 -12.16 -10.31 0.55
N GLN A 6 -12.94 -9.23 0.41
CA GLN A 6 -12.50 -8.00 -0.22
C GLN A 6 -11.44 -7.27 0.62
N VAL A 7 -11.61 -7.20 1.93
CA VAL A 7 -10.64 -6.55 2.83
C VAL A 7 -9.30 -7.30 2.81
N ALA A 8 -9.31 -8.64 2.84
CA ALA A 8 -8.09 -9.43 2.70
C ALA A 8 -7.36 -9.18 1.36
N ALA A 9 -8.10 -9.06 0.26
CA ALA A 9 -7.53 -8.74 -1.06
C ALA A 9 -6.93 -7.31 -1.12
N VAL A 10 -7.56 -6.35 -0.47
CA VAL A 10 -7.05 -4.96 -0.35
C VAL A 10 -5.76 -4.93 0.47
N GLN A 11 -5.71 -5.64 1.60
CA GLN A 11 -4.51 -5.74 2.43
C GLN A 11 -3.35 -6.40 1.67
N TYR A 12 -3.61 -7.47 0.92
CA TYR A 12 -2.60 -8.13 0.07
C TYR A 12 -2.04 -7.16 -0.99
N SER A 13 -2.92 -6.39 -1.63
CA SER A 13 -2.53 -5.39 -2.63
C SER A 13 -1.67 -4.28 -2.04
N ALA A 14 -2.04 -3.78 -0.85
CA ALA A 14 -1.25 -2.79 -0.12
C ALA A 14 0.13 -3.33 0.28
N GLN A 15 0.22 -4.58 0.71
CA GLN A 15 1.49 -5.23 1.04
C GLN A 15 2.42 -5.32 -0.19
N LYS A 16 1.88 -5.70 -1.35
CA LYS A 16 2.64 -5.75 -2.61
C LYS A 16 3.16 -4.37 -3.02
N LEU A 17 2.35 -3.33 -2.85
CA LEU A 17 2.77 -1.95 -3.12
C LEU A 17 3.88 -1.50 -2.17
N PHE A 18 3.81 -1.81 -0.88
CA PHE A 18 4.91 -1.51 0.05
C PHE A 18 6.20 -2.27 -0.29
N GLN A 19 6.11 -3.54 -0.69
CA GLN A 19 7.26 -4.30 -1.16
C GLN A 19 7.91 -3.65 -2.39
N SER A 20 7.09 -3.21 -3.35
CA SER A 20 7.58 -2.50 -4.54
C SER A 20 8.20 -1.15 -4.18
N ALA A 21 7.56 -0.39 -3.30
CA ALA A 21 8.07 0.89 -2.82
C ALA A 21 9.43 0.74 -2.13
N TRP A 22 9.58 -0.31 -1.31
CA TRP A 22 10.84 -0.63 -0.65
C TRP A 22 11.93 -1.04 -1.65
N SER A 23 11.59 -1.83 -2.66
CA SER A 23 12.52 -2.20 -3.74
C SER A 23 13.02 -0.96 -4.49
N ASN A 24 12.12 -0.05 -4.87
CA ASN A 24 12.47 1.21 -5.53
C ASN A 24 13.39 2.07 -4.65
N LEU A 25 13.10 2.16 -3.34
CA LEU A 25 13.94 2.88 -2.40
C LEU A 25 15.36 2.28 -2.32
N ARG A 26 15.46 0.95 -2.23
CA ARG A 26 16.74 0.24 -2.19
C ARG A 26 17.55 0.43 -3.47
N GLN A 27 16.91 0.35 -4.64
CA GLN A 27 17.54 0.62 -5.94
C GLN A 27 18.06 2.05 -6.04
N SER A 28 17.35 3.03 -5.46
CA SER A 28 17.77 4.44 -5.45
C SER A 28 19.08 4.70 -4.70
N LEU A 29 19.56 3.75 -3.89
CA LEU A 29 20.83 3.89 -3.15
C LEU A 29 22.06 3.64 -4.03
N THR A 30 21.89 2.91 -5.14
CA THR A 30 22.97 2.54 -6.05
C THR A 30 22.83 3.17 -7.44
N ALA A 31 21.68 3.79 -7.73
CA ALA A 31 21.39 4.47 -8.99
C ALA A 31 22.07 5.84 -9.08
N ASP A 32 22.20 6.37 -10.30
CA ASP A 32 22.65 7.73 -10.51
C ASP A 32 21.66 8.76 -9.92
N PRO A 33 22.07 10.02 -9.69
CA PRO A 33 21.21 10.99 -9.01
C PRO A 33 19.85 11.26 -9.67
N ALA A 34 19.77 11.23 -11.00
CA ALA A 34 18.54 11.50 -11.74
C ALA A 34 17.57 10.30 -11.65
N GLU A 35 18.10 9.09 -11.85
CA GLU A 35 17.34 7.85 -11.69
C GLU A 35 16.90 7.64 -10.23
N ALA A 36 17.80 7.89 -9.27
CA ALA A 36 17.51 7.79 -7.85
C ALA A 36 16.38 8.74 -7.42
N ALA A 37 16.31 9.95 -7.99
CA ALA A 37 15.21 10.88 -7.74
C ALA A 37 13.87 10.29 -8.22
N GLN A 38 13.83 9.73 -9.43
CA GLN A 38 12.62 9.11 -9.97
C GLN A 38 12.18 7.88 -9.14
N LEU A 39 13.13 7.03 -8.75
CA LEU A 39 12.86 5.85 -7.91
C LEU A 39 12.28 6.25 -6.54
N ARG A 40 12.79 7.33 -5.93
CA ARG A 40 12.25 7.86 -4.66
C ARG A 40 10.84 8.42 -4.82
N ILE A 41 10.55 9.10 -5.94
CA ILE A 41 9.19 9.58 -6.23
C ILE A 41 8.23 8.40 -6.35
N ARG A 42 8.56 7.40 -7.18
CA ARG A 42 7.73 6.19 -7.35
C ARG A 42 7.54 5.44 -6.03
N SER A 43 8.59 5.32 -5.23
CA SER A 43 8.52 4.70 -3.89
C SER A 43 7.53 5.43 -2.97
N ARG A 44 7.56 6.77 -2.95
CA ARG A 44 6.62 7.58 -2.16
C ARG A 44 5.18 7.45 -2.66
N GLU A 45 4.97 7.48 -3.96
CA GLU A 45 3.64 7.32 -4.56
C GLU A 45 3.02 5.96 -4.18
N GLN A 46 3.78 4.87 -4.40
CA GLN A 46 3.33 3.52 -4.06
C GLN A 46 3.05 3.35 -2.56
N SER A 47 3.91 3.90 -1.70
CA SER A 47 3.71 3.90 -0.25
C SER A 47 2.43 4.64 0.16
N THR A 48 2.15 5.77 -0.50
CA THR A 48 0.95 6.58 -0.24
C THR A 48 -0.32 5.83 -0.67
N VAL A 49 -0.30 5.19 -1.84
CA VAL A 49 -1.43 4.37 -2.31
C VAL A 49 -1.66 3.19 -1.36
N ALA A 50 -0.60 2.49 -0.95
CA ALA A 50 -0.69 1.38 -0.02
C ALA A 50 -1.30 1.80 1.33
N ALA A 51 -0.87 2.94 1.88
CA ALA A 51 -1.44 3.48 3.12
C ALA A 51 -2.94 3.80 2.99
N LYS A 52 -3.36 4.41 1.87
CA LYS A 52 -4.77 4.69 1.60
C LYS A 52 -5.60 3.42 1.49
N LEU A 53 -5.08 2.38 0.83
CA LEU A 53 -5.76 1.09 0.74
C LEU A 53 -5.97 0.45 2.12
N LEU A 54 -4.96 0.49 2.98
CA LEU A 54 -5.10 -0.02 4.36
C LEU A 54 -6.08 0.82 5.19
N GLN A 55 -6.08 2.14 5.02
CA GLN A 55 -7.04 3.00 5.70
C GLN A 55 -8.48 2.64 5.30
N VAL A 56 -8.76 2.52 4.00
CA VAL A 56 -10.09 2.15 3.49
C VAL A 56 -10.49 0.75 3.96
N ALA A 57 -9.55 -0.19 3.98
CA ALA A 57 -9.80 -1.53 4.51
C ALA A 57 -10.21 -1.49 5.99
N ASN A 58 -9.50 -0.71 6.81
CA ASN A 58 -9.79 -0.57 8.23
C ASN A 58 -11.12 0.13 8.50
N GLU A 59 -11.45 1.16 7.71
CA GLU A 59 -12.76 1.84 7.77
C GLU A 59 -13.91 0.89 7.40
N ASN A 60 -13.71 0.04 6.39
CA ASN A 60 -14.71 -0.96 5.98
C ASN A 60 -14.88 -2.06 7.03
N ASP A 61 -13.79 -2.58 7.61
CA ASP A 61 -13.86 -3.58 8.68
C ASP A 61 -14.63 -3.04 9.89
N LYS A 62 -14.35 -1.79 10.30
CA LYS A 62 -15.09 -1.13 11.38
C LYS A 62 -16.58 -1.02 11.08
N ARG A 63 -16.95 -0.59 9.87
CA ARG A 63 -18.37 -0.49 9.46
C ARG A 63 -19.08 -1.84 9.49
N VAL A 64 -18.39 -2.94 9.13
CA VAL A 64 -18.97 -4.29 9.22
C VAL A 64 -19.20 -4.67 10.68
N LEU A 65 -18.26 -4.39 11.57
CA LEU A 65 -18.43 -4.65 13.01
C LEU A 65 -19.60 -3.86 13.58
N ASP A 66 -19.70 -2.57 13.27
CA ASP A 66 -20.79 -1.69 13.72
C ASP A 66 -22.17 -2.13 13.20
N MET A 67 -22.25 -2.84 12.06
CA MET A 67 -23.51 -3.32 11.47
C MET A 67 -23.99 -4.66 12.07
N VAL A 68 -23.11 -5.40 12.74
CA VAL A 68 -23.40 -6.72 13.33
C VAL A 68 -23.61 -6.64 14.85
N ALA A 69 -23.14 -5.57 15.50
CA ALA A 69 -23.32 -5.28 16.92
C ALA A 69 -24.73 -4.73 17.23
#